data_AF-A0A1R3HIW0-F1
#
_entry.id   AF-A0A1R3HIW0-F1
#
_cell.length_a   1.000
_cell.length_b   1.000
_cell.length_c   1.000
_cell.angle_alpha   90.00
_cell.angle_beta   90.00
_cell.angle_gamma   90.00
#
_symmetry.space_group_name_H-M   'P 1'
#
loop_
_entity.id
_entity.type
_entity.pdbx_description
1 polymer ?
#
loop_
_entity_poly.entity_id
_entity_poly.type
_entity_poly.pdbx_seq_one_letter_code
_entity_poly.pdbx_strand_id
1 'polypeptide(L)'
;MASICWVDRVITMFNARVPGKNPNPTAIHRKYMMMRREHGVIRMLLQDEFRLDEESHLIVGEDWFWVAWMQAHLNNPHARKTASFKTKPFPNYALMDQLWSPQRNLDDEGDDDGGDDGVEVGEIEEVD
;
A
#
# COMPACT_ATOMS: atom_id res chain seq x y z
N MET A 1 5.41 -6.82 -24.56
CA MET A 1 4.68 -6.31 -23.39
C MET A 1 5.06 -4.86 -23.23
N ALA A 2 4.12 -3.94 -23.44
CA ALA A 2 4.40 -2.52 -23.31
C ALA A 2 4.66 -2.21 -21.84
N SER A 3 5.90 -1.88 -21.49
CA SER A 3 6.19 -1.24 -20.21
C SER A 3 5.28 -0.03 -20.10
N ILE A 4 4.48 0.02 -19.03
CA ILE A 4 3.56 1.12 -18.81
C ILE A 4 4.41 2.39 -18.77
N CYS A 5 4.15 3.36 -19.67
CA CYS A 5 5.03 4.50 -19.96
C CYS A 5 5.49 5.29 -18.72
N TRP A 6 4.69 5.29 -17.64
CA TRP A 6 5.06 5.93 -16.38
C TRP A 6 6.16 5.19 -15.60
N VAL A 7 6.25 3.85 -15.72
CA VAL A 7 7.27 3.04 -15.04
C VAL A 7 8.66 3.40 -15.57
N ASP A 8 8.81 3.54 -16.89
CA ASP A 8 10.07 3.94 -17.52
C ASP A 8 10.49 5.35 -17.10
N ARG A 9 9.52 6.26 -16.92
CA ARG A 9 9.77 7.61 -16.37
C ARG A 9 10.27 7.53 -14.92
N VAL A 10 9.66 6.70 -14.08
CA VAL A 10 10.10 6.49 -12.69
C VAL A 10 11.51 5.88 -12.66
N ILE A 11 11.81 4.90 -13.51
CA ILE A 11 13.16 4.30 -13.65
C ILE A 11 14.17 5.38 -14.04
N THR A 12 13.84 6.23 -15.02
CA THR A 12 14.72 7.30 -15.49
C THR A 12 15.02 8.30 -14.37
N MET A 13 14.00 8.76 -13.64
CA MET A 13 14.18 9.68 -12.51
C MET A 13 14.94 9.04 -11.35
N PHE A 14 14.67 7.76 -11.07
CA PHE A 14 15.37 7.01 -10.04
C PHE A 14 16.86 6.86 -10.38
N ASN A 15 17.18 6.44 -11.59
CA ASN A 15 18.56 6.28 -12.05
C ASN A 15 19.33 7.61 -12.12
N ALA A 16 18.65 8.71 -12.39
CA ALA A 16 19.24 10.05 -12.32
C ALA A 16 19.66 10.44 -10.88
N ARG A 17 18.91 9.98 -9.86
CA ARG A 17 19.21 10.23 -8.44
C ARG A 17 20.14 9.20 -7.83
N VAL A 18 20.03 7.94 -8.26
CA VAL A 18 20.76 6.79 -7.74
C VAL A 18 21.31 5.97 -8.91
N PRO A 19 22.42 6.40 -9.52
CA PRO A 19 23.01 5.70 -10.64
C PRO A 19 23.41 4.27 -10.28
N GLY A 20 23.21 3.32 -11.20
CA GLY A 20 23.70 1.95 -11.08
C GLY A 20 22.84 0.98 -10.26
N LYS A 21 21.77 1.42 -9.59
CA LYS A 21 20.85 0.52 -8.86
C LYS A 21 19.76 -0.11 -9.72
N ASN A 22 19.45 0.46 -10.90
CA ASN A 22 18.55 -0.08 -11.93
C ASN A 22 17.35 -0.89 -11.39
N PRO A 23 16.29 -0.21 -10.91
CA PRO A 23 15.16 -0.87 -10.27
C PRO A 23 14.37 -1.72 -11.29
N ASN A 24 13.93 -2.90 -10.84
CA ASN A 24 13.10 -3.79 -11.65
C ASN A 24 11.72 -3.14 -11.94
N PRO A 25 11.29 -3.00 -13.21
CA PRO A 25 10.00 -2.43 -13.59
C PRO A 25 8.80 -3.07 -12.86
N THR A 26 8.79 -4.40 -12.74
CA THR A 26 7.74 -5.15 -12.04
C THR A 26 7.72 -4.83 -10.55
N ALA A 27 8.88 -4.62 -9.93
CA ALA A 27 8.96 -4.24 -8.52
C ALA A 27 8.42 -2.82 -8.29
N ILE A 28 8.66 -1.88 -9.21
CA ILE A 28 8.09 -0.53 -9.17
C ILE A 28 6.57 -0.61 -9.28
N HIS A 29 6.06 -1.36 -10.26
CA HIS A 29 4.62 -1.53 -10.45
C HIS A 29 3.96 -2.13 -9.21
N ARG A 30 4.51 -3.23 -8.67
CA ARG A 30 4.02 -3.87 -7.43
C ARG A 30 4.05 -2.91 -6.25
N LYS A 31 5.13 -2.13 -6.09
CA LYS A 31 5.24 -1.16 -5.00
C LYS A 31 4.21 -0.03 -5.14
N TYR A 32 3.98 0.47 -6.35
CA TYR A 32 2.94 1.45 -6.63
C TYR A 32 1.56 0.93 -6.25
N MET A 33 1.20 -0.27 -6.71
CA MET A 33 -0.10 -0.88 -6.39
C MET A 33 -0.27 -1.12 -4.88
N MET A 34 0.80 -1.56 -4.20
CA MET A 34 0.81 -1.68 -2.74
C MET A 34 0.53 -0.33 -2.05
N MET A 35 1.22 0.74 -2.44
CA MET A 35 1.03 2.06 -1.85
C MET A 35 -0.38 2.61 -2.10
N ARG A 36 -0.96 2.34 -3.28
CA ARG A 36 -2.33 2.73 -3.60
C ARG A 36 -3.34 2.01 -2.71
N ARG A 37 -3.15 0.71 -2.47
CA ARG A 37 -3.98 -0.07 -1.53
C ARG A 37 -3.84 0.45 -0.10
N GLU A 38 -2.62 0.70 0.36
CA GLU A 38 -2.36 1.28 1.70
C GLU A 38 -3.04 2.65 1.88
N HIS A 39 -2.95 3.53 0.87
CA HIS A 39 -3.64 4.83 0.90
C HIS A 39 -5.15 4.68 0.98
N GLY A 40 -5.76 3.77 0.20
CA GLY A 40 -7.20 3.52 0.26
C GLY A 40 -7.67 3.13 1.66
N VAL A 41 -6.93 2.24 2.34
CA VAL A 41 -7.26 1.83 3.70
C VAL A 41 -7.09 2.97 4.70
N ILE A 42 -6.00 3.73 4.61
CA ILE A 42 -5.79 4.89 5.48
C ILE A 42 -6.91 5.92 5.26
N ARG A 43 -7.32 6.14 4.01
CA ARG A 43 -8.43 7.04 3.69
C ARG A 43 -9.74 6.62 4.35
N MET A 44 -10.05 5.32 4.38
CA MET A 44 -11.22 4.80 5.11
C MET A 44 -11.10 5.09 6.61
N LEU A 45 -9.94 4.83 7.21
CA LEU A 45 -9.70 5.14 8.63
C LEU A 45 -9.91 6.62 8.93
N LEU A 46 -9.39 7.52 8.07
CA LEU A 46 -9.53 8.97 8.25
C LEU A 46 -10.95 9.50 7.96
N GLN A 47 -11.77 8.75 7.22
CA GLN A 47 -13.20 9.07 7.05
C GLN A 47 -14.02 8.69 8.28
N ASP A 48 -13.55 7.69 9.02
CA ASP A 48 -14.05 7.35 10.35
C ASP A 48 -13.43 8.27 11.41
N GLU A 49 -13.43 7.85 12.68
CA GLU A 49 -12.95 8.69 13.79
C GLU A 49 -11.43 8.70 13.97
N PHE A 50 -10.65 8.08 13.07
CA PHE A 50 -9.20 8.11 13.15
C PHE A 50 -8.61 9.41 12.62
N ARG A 51 -7.41 9.74 13.09
CA ARG A 51 -6.65 10.90 12.66
C ARG A 51 -5.24 10.50 12.28
N LEU A 52 -4.66 11.19 11.31
CA LEU A 52 -3.23 11.07 11.02
C LEU A 52 -2.51 12.09 11.89
N ASP A 53 -1.63 11.62 12.77
CA ASP A 53 -0.72 12.50 13.49
C ASP A 53 0.34 13.03 12.51
N GLU A 54 0.42 14.36 12.37
CA GLU A 54 1.29 14.99 11.38
C GLU A 54 2.77 14.91 11.77
N GLU A 55 3.09 14.79 13.06
CA GLU A 55 4.46 14.73 13.56
C GLU A 55 5.05 13.32 13.43
N SER A 56 4.33 12.30 13.90
CA SER A 56 4.79 10.90 13.80
C SER A 56 4.39 10.21 12.49
N HIS A 57 3.49 10.80 11.71
CA HIS A 57 2.86 10.18 10.54
C HIS A 57 2.16 8.86 10.85
N LEU A 58 1.64 8.68 12.07
CA LEU A 58 0.90 7.50 12.51
C LEU A 58 -0.60 7.74 12.50
N ILE A 59 -1.36 6.66 12.34
CA ILE A 59 -2.80 6.72 12.55
C ILE A 59 -3.08 6.60 14.04
N VAL A 60 -3.79 7.59 14.58
CA VAL A 60 -4.16 7.72 15.98
C VAL A 60 -5.67 7.60 16.12
N GLY A 61 -6.09 6.85 17.14
CA GLY A 61 -7.48 6.63 17.51
C GLY A 61 -7.53 5.81 18.79
N GLU A 62 -8.67 5.80 19.49
CA GLU A 62 -8.78 5.06 20.75
C GLU A 62 -8.66 3.54 20.51
N ASP A 63 -8.08 2.81 21.46
CA ASP A 63 -7.80 1.38 21.26
C ASP A 63 -9.05 0.54 21.00
N TRP A 64 -10.19 0.91 21.60
CA TRP A 64 -11.45 0.22 21.35
C TRP A 64 -12.00 0.48 19.94
N PHE A 65 -11.76 1.67 19.36
CA PHE A 65 -12.12 1.98 17.98
C PHE A 65 -11.36 1.09 17.00
N TRP A 66 -10.07 0.83 17.24
CA TRP A 66 -9.30 -0.11 16.44
C TRP A 66 -9.89 -1.51 16.46
N VAL A 67 -10.31 -2.00 17.63
CA VAL A 67 -10.94 -3.33 17.78
C VAL A 67 -12.27 -3.38 17.04
N ALA A 68 -13.14 -2.40 17.26
CA ALA A 68 -14.45 -2.32 16.61
C ALA A 68 -14.31 -2.22 15.07
N TRP A 69 -13.39 -1.38 14.60
CA TRP A 69 -13.12 -1.19 13.17
C TRP A 69 -12.61 -2.48 12.52
N MET A 70 -11.65 -3.17 13.15
CA MET A 70 -11.12 -4.45 12.66
C MET A 70 -12.20 -5.55 12.62
N GLN A 71 -13.13 -5.57 13.58
CA GLN A 71 -14.26 -6.51 13.57
C GLN A 71 -15.25 -6.21 12.46
N ALA A 72 -15.61 -4.93 12.26
CA ALA A 72 -16.52 -4.51 11.19
C ALA A 72 -15.96 -4.81 9.79
N HIS A 73 -14.64 -4.77 9.63
CA HIS A 73 -13.95 -4.98 8.37
C HIS A 73 -13.20 -6.32 8.29
N LEU A 74 -13.55 -7.30 9.12
CA LEU A 74 -12.83 -8.58 9.20
C LEU A 74 -12.76 -9.35 7.86
N ASN A 75 -13.81 -9.19 7.04
CA ASN A 75 -13.90 -9.81 5.72
C ASN A 75 -13.05 -9.10 4.65
N ASN A 76 -12.46 -7.95 4.97
CA ASN A 76 -11.56 -7.22 4.08
C ASN A 76 -10.10 -7.63 4.38
N PRO A 77 -9.40 -8.33 3.47
CA PRO A 77 -8.01 -8.76 3.69
C PRO A 77 -7.05 -7.59 3.92
N HIS A 78 -7.36 -6.41 3.40
CA HIS A 78 -6.56 -5.21 3.58
C HIS A 78 -6.77 -4.57 4.95
N ALA A 79 -7.97 -4.70 5.53
CA ALA A 79 -8.27 -4.26 6.89
C ALA A 79 -7.44 -5.02 7.94
N ARG A 80 -7.12 -6.30 7.72
CA ARG A 80 -6.24 -7.06 8.63
C ARG A 80 -4.82 -6.49 8.74
N LYS A 81 -4.37 -5.71 7.76
CA LYS A 81 -3.05 -5.05 7.79
C LYS A 81 -3.08 -3.71 8.52
N THR A 82 -4.24 -3.21 8.97
CA THR A 82 -4.33 -1.90 9.63
C THR A 82 -3.67 -1.84 10.99
N ALA A 83 -3.51 -2.98 11.67
CA ALA A 83 -2.72 -3.07 12.90
C ALA A 83 -1.28 -2.56 12.70
N SER A 84 -0.73 -2.65 11.49
CA SER A 84 0.59 -2.10 11.19
C SER A 84 0.60 -0.57 11.10
N PHE A 85 -0.52 0.10 10.81
CA PHE A 85 -0.59 1.56 10.74
C PHE A 85 -0.56 2.23 12.12
N LYS A 86 -0.79 1.47 13.20
CA LYS A 86 -0.55 1.95 14.58
C LYS A 86 0.93 2.21 14.87
N THR A 87 1.81 1.41 14.25
CA THR A 87 3.24 1.37 14.62
C THR A 87 4.15 1.80 13.50
N LYS A 88 3.65 1.81 12.25
CA LYS A 88 4.43 2.13 11.06
C LYS A 88 4.05 3.52 10.54
N PRO A 89 5.01 4.46 10.48
CA PRO A 89 4.74 5.80 9.94
C PRO A 89 4.44 5.73 8.44
N PHE A 90 3.54 6.59 8.00
CA PHE A 90 3.14 6.75 6.61
C PHE A 90 3.41 8.18 6.10
N PRO A 91 4.69 8.57 5.98
CA PRO A 91 5.10 9.97 5.81
C PRO A 91 4.65 10.63 4.51
N ASN A 92 4.28 9.84 3.50
CA ASN A 92 3.90 10.36 2.19
C ASN A 92 2.38 10.42 1.99
N TYR A 93 1.57 10.29 3.05
CA TYR A 93 0.11 10.26 2.93
C TYR A 93 -0.44 11.48 2.16
N ALA A 94 -0.07 12.69 2.57
CA ALA A 94 -0.59 13.93 1.96
C ALA A 94 -0.26 14.03 0.46
N LEU A 95 0.94 13.63 0.06
CA LEU A 95 1.35 13.59 -1.34
C LEU A 95 0.56 12.53 -2.12
N MET A 96 0.36 11.36 -1.52
CA MET A 96 -0.45 10.28 -2.09
C MET A 96 -1.91 10.69 -2.25
N ASP A 97 -2.48 11.37 -1.26
CA ASP A 97 -3.85 11.86 -1.31
C ASP A 97 -4.04 12.91 -2.41
N GLN A 98 -3.08 13.82 -2.60
CA GLN A 98 -3.10 14.75 -3.74
C GLN A 98 -2.98 14.03 -5.09
N LEU A 99 -2.16 12.98 -5.18
CA LEU A 99 -1.96 12.22 -6.42
C LEU A 99 -3.20 11.40 -6.79
N TRP A 100 -3.85 10.81 -5.79
CA TRP A 100 -4.94 9.84 -5.98
C TRP A 100 -6.34 10.38 -5.69
N SER A 101 -6.46 11.63 -5.25
CA SER A 101 -7.75 12.29 -5.07
C SER A 101 -8.63 12.20 -6.33
N PRO A 102 -9.95 11.96 -6.19
CA PRO A 102 -10.89 11.78 -7.31
C PRO A 102 -10.86 12.89 -8.36
N GLN A 103 -10.47 14.12 -7.99
CA GLN A 103 -10.27 15.22 -8.93
C GLN A 103 -9.22 14.97 -10.02
N ARG A 104 -8.40 13.90 -9.94
CA ARG A 104 -7.35 13.57 -10.93
C ARG A 104 -7.49 12.21 -11.64
N ASN A 105 -8.36 11.31 -11.20
CA ASN A 105 -8.43 9.94 -11.74
C ASN A 105 -9.83 9.63 -12.27
N LEU A 106 -10.09 10.02 -13.52
CA LEU A 106 -11.24 9.55 -14.31
C LEU A 106 -10.86 8.38 -15.23
N ASP A 107 -9.63 7.86 -15.15
CA ASP A 107 -9.03 7.06 -16.23
C ASP A 107 -8.56 5.66 -15.80
N ASP A 108 -8.83 5.22 -14.56
CA ASP A 108 -8.25 3.97 -14.04
C ASP A 108 -9.33 3.03 -13.48
N GLU A 109 -10.28 2.73 -14.36
CA GLU A 109 -11.21 1.61 -14.25
C GLU A 109 -10.51 0.33 -14.71
N GLY A 110 -10.39 -0.64 -13.80
CA GLY A 110 -10.23 -2.06 -14.14
C GLY A 110 -8.80 -2.61 -14.09
N ASP A 111 -8.32 -2.92 -12.89
CA ASP A 111 -7.43 -4.07 -12.69
C ASP A 111 -8.07 -4.96 -11.61
N ASP A 112 -9.09 -5.70 -12.05
CA ASP A 112 -9.47 -6.99 -11.48
C ASP A 112 -8.33 -7.96 -11.85
N ASP A 113 -7.55 -8.40 -10.86
CA ASP A 113 -6.71 -9.59 -11.06
C ASP A 113 -6.40 -10.26 -9.70
N GLY A 114 -7.02 -11.42 -9.54
CA GLY A 114 -6.34 -12.65 -9.11
C GLY A 114 -5.70 -12.63 -7.73
N GLY A 115 -6.39 -13.22 -6.76
CA GLY A 115 -5.72 -13.79 -5.60
C GLY A 115 -4.77 -14.89 -6.03
N ASP A 116 -3.48 -14.68 -5.80
CA ASP A 116 -2.50 -15.76 -5.67
C ASP A 116 -1.38 -15.29 -4.75
N ASP A 117 -1.23 -15.98 -3.64
CA ASP A 117 0.00 -16.21 -2.89
C ASP A 117 -0.35 -17.33 -1.89
N GLY A 118 -0.68 -18.50 -2.44
CA GLY A 118 -0.61 -19.75 -1.71
C GLY A 118 0.84 -19.99 -1.33
N VAL A 119 1.17 -19.81 -0.04
CA VAL A 119 2.47 -20.20 0.50
C VAL A 119 2.51 -21.73 0.54
N GLU A 120 3.17 -22.32 -0.45
CA GLU A 120 3.59 -23.72 -0.44
C GLU A 120 4.69 -23.86 0.63
N VAL A 121 4.36 -24.46 1.76
CA VAL A 121 5.32 -24.87 2.78
C VAL A 121 6.06 -26.10 2.26
N GLY A 122 7.28 -25.88 1.77
CA GLY A 122 8.19 -26.95 1.39
C GLY A 122 8.57 -27.82 2.59
N GLU A 123 8.56 -29.12 2.33
CA GLU A 123 8.92 -30.21 3.23
C GLU A 123 10.33 -30.02 3.82
N ILE A 124 10.44 -30.28 5.13
CA ILE A 124 11.70 -30.45 5.85
C ILE A 124 12.11 -31.92 5.73
N GLU A 125 13.19 -32.20 5.00
CA GLU A 125 13.86 -33.51 5.06
C GLU A 125 14.55 -33.65 6.43
N GLU A 126 14.13 -34.68 7.18
CA GLU A 126 14.87 -35.18 8.33
C GLU A 126 16.15 -35.88 7.84
N VAL A 127 17.29 -35.51 8.43
CA VAL A 127 18.56 -36.22 8.28
C VAL A 127 18.77 -37.04 9.56
N ASP A 128 18.81 -38.36 9.39
CA ASP A 128 19.19 -39.37 10.41
C ASP A 128 20.64 -39.20 10.92
#